data_AF-A0A926A9Z3-F1
#
_entry.id   AF-A0A926A9Z3-F1
#
_cell.length_a   1.000
_cell.length_b   1.000
_cell.length_c   1.000
_cell.angle_alpha   90.00
_cell.angle_beta   90.00
_cell.angle_gamma   90.00
#
_symmetry.space_group_name_H-M   'P 1'
#
loop_
_entity.id
_entity.type
_entity.pdbx_description
1 polymer ?
#
loop_
_entity_poly.entity_id
_entity_poly.type
_entity_poly.pdbx_seq_one_letter_code
_entity_poly.pdbx_strand_id
1 'polypeptide(L)'
;MNPESDLGKGTEASPHRVEALEANIELPLHEIPGTPEEKDLHWFKNYYRGDQQKQLTLRAVLMGGTLGMFMSISNLYTTLKIGWSFGVTITSCVISFVVWNAIRTIFSRVTMMTMLESNCMQSTASAAGMSTGGTLATACGSLLLITGVHQPWYVLTPFVLFTAALGVFLAIPMKRQMINYEQLRFPTGIAAAETLRSLYSHGKEALRKAYSLLAALGVGAIIGLLRGYGQLVDVLKEAGHNIGWLDNLRKVFFIPEGVAFSGWLVPLQKVQLSGLSFEPSVMLIGAGMITGLRVSLSMLLGSAVLYYIVAPQLYAYDLANAGVAGFVPSFTTRAISGTDLLSLNPMRWALWGGTSIMVFSSLTSIAIQWRTVARAFNIFKKTEKTEQGDALAAIEVPNTWLIAGLIPVTIGTVAVLYLGFQVSIWLGL
;
A
#
# COMPACT_ATOMS: atom_id res chain seq x y z
N MET A 1 11.42 -45.48 -27.06
CA MET A 1 11.91 -44.42 -27.96
C MET A 1 12.15 -43.20 -27.09
N ASN A 2 13.42 -42.78 -26.96
CA ASN A 2 13.89 -41.75 -26.03
C ASN A 2 13.21 -40.38 -26.24
N PRO A 3 12.77 -39.68 -25.18
CA PRO A 3 12.23 -38.33 -25.27
C PRO A 3 13.29 -37.22 -25.09
N GLU A 4 14.56 -37.45 -25.44
CA GLU A 4 15.68 -36.51 -25.23
C GLU A 4 16.15 -35.77 -26.50
N SER A 5 15.31 -35.57 -27.52
CA SER A 5 15.79 -35.02 -28.82
C SER A 5 15.19 -33.70 -29.30
N ASP A 6 14.42 -32.97 -28.48
CA ASP A 6 13.79 -31.72 -28.93
C ASP A 6 14.25 -30.45 -28.18
N LEU A 7 15.48 -30.48 -27.66
CA LEU A 7 16.21 -29.27 -27.28
C LEU A 7 16.82 -28.63 -28.53
N GLY A 8 16.09 -27.69 -29.12
CA GLY A 8 16.66 -26.76 -30.09
C GLY A 8 15.91 -26.69 -31.41
N LYS A 9 14.72 -26.10 -31.40
CA LYS A 9 14.15 -25.34 -32.53
C LYS A 9 12.99 -24.50 -32.04
N GLY A 10 13.20 -23.18 -32.01
CA GLY A 10 12.14 -22.21 -31.79
C GLY A 10 11.08 -22.35 -32.88
N THR A 11 9.98 -23.01 -32.55
CA THR A 11 8.76 -22.94 -33.34
C THR A 11 7.92 -21.83 -32.73
N GLU A 12 7.61 -20.81 -33.54
CA GLU A 12 6.74 -19.70 -33.16
C GLU A 12 5.41 -20.26 -32.64
N ALA A 13 5.26 -20.28 -31.31
CA ALA A 13 4.02 -20.69 -30.68
C ALA A 13 2.94 -19.64 -31.01
N SER A 14 1.87 -20.06 -31.68
CA SER A 14 0.77 -19.16 -31.99
C SER A 14 0.20 -18.55 -30.69
N PRO A 15 -0.22 -17.28 -30.69
CA PRO A 15 -0.70 -16.59 -29.47
C PRO A 15 -1.83 -17.36 -28.76
N HIS A 16 -2.67 -18.07 -29.52
CA HIS A 16 -3.75 -18.89 -28.97
C HIS A 16 -3.27 -20.16 -28.24
N ARG A 17 -2.13 -20.75 -28.63
CA ARG A 17 -1.56 -21.93 -27.96
C ARG A 17 -0.93 -21.55 -26.62
N VAL A 18 -0.39 -20.35 -26.54
CA VAL A 18 0.21 -19.78 -25.32
C VAL A 18 -0.87 -19.41 -24.30
N GLU A 19 -1.94 -18.75 -24.74
CA GLU A 19 -3.11 -18.41 -23.90
C GLU A 19 -3.80 -19.66 -23.31
N ALA A 20 -3.89 -20.76 -24.06
CA ALA A 20 -4.48 -22.01 -23.59
C ALA A 20 -3.61 -22.77 -22.56
N LEU A 21 -2.29 -22.58 -22.60
CA LEU A 21 -1.34 -23.17 -21.64
C LEU A 21 -1.32 -22.42 -20.30
N GLU A 22 -1.73 -21.15 -20.25
CA GLU A 22 -1.76 -20.33 -19.03
C GLU A 22 -2.92 -20.69 -18.08
N ALA A 23 -4.04 -21.19 -18.61
CA ALA A 23 -5.23 -21.53 -17.82
C ALA A 23 -5.05 -22.78 -16.92
N ASN A 24 -4.16 -23.71 -17.31
CA ASN A 24 -3.99 -25.03 -16.68
C ASN A 24 -2.74 -25.15 -15.79
N ILE A 25 -2.06 -24.06 -15.45
CA ILE A 25 -0.92 -24.13 -14.52
C ILE A 25 -1.48 -24.24 -13.09
N GLU A 26 -1.54 -25.46 -12.58
CA GLU A 26 -1.63 -25.67 -11.14
C GLU A 26 -0.29 -25.25 -10.51
N LEU A 27 -0.28 -24.06 -9.93
CA LEU A 27 0.80 -23.64 -9.03
C LEU A 27 0.77 -24.58 -7.83
N PRO A 28 1.92 -25.11 -7.39
CA PRO A 28 1.97 -25.94 -6.20
C PRO A 28 1.73 -25.01 -5.02
N LEU A 29 0.47 -24.89 -4.59
CA LEU A 29 0.11 -24.28 -3.32
C LEU A 29 0.52 -25.18 -2.13
N HIS A 30 1.14 -26.32 -2.43
CA HIS A 30 1.67 -27.29 -1.48
C HIS A 30 3.18 -27.19 -1.44
N GLU A 31 3.76 -27.42 -0.26
CA GLU A 31 5.20 -27.40 -0.07
C GLU A 31 5.85 -28.45 -0.98
N ILE A 32 6.70 -27.99 -1.90
CA ILE A 32 7.58 -28.86 -2.68
C ILE A 32 8.53 -29.51 -1.65
N PRO A 33 8.58 -30.83 -1.50
CA PRO A 33 9.53 -31.45 -0.57
C PRO A 33 10.96 -31.31 -1.10
N GLY A 34 11.93 -30.98 -0.25
CA GLY A 34 13.34 -30.88 -0.61
C GLY A 34 14.10 -29.72 0.04
N THR A 35 15.41 -29.67 -0.23
CA THR A 35 16.28 -28.54 0.13
C THR A 35 15.93 -27.28 -0.68
N PRO A 36 16.29 -26.06 -0.24
CA PRO A 36 16.00 -24.83 -0.98
C PRO A 36 16.49 -24.87 -2.44
N GLU A 37 17.68 -25.43 -2.65
CA GLU A 37 18.31 -25.55 -3.98
C GLU A 37 17.54 -26.51 -4.90
N GLU A 38 17.07 -27.64 -4.39
CA GLU A 38 16.26 -28.60 -5.16
C GLU A 38 14.89 -28.01 -5.55
N LYS A 39 14.30 -27.21 -4.68
CA LYS A 39 13.03 -26.52 -4.95
C LYS A 39 13.19 -25.43 -6.00
N ASP A 40 14.25 -24.64 -5.91
CA ASP A 40 14.58 -23.62 -6.90
C ASP A 40 14.83 -24.24 -8.27
N LEU A 41 15.49 -25.40 -8.30
CA LEU A 41 15.71 -26.18 -9.52
C LEU A 41 14.42 -26.80 -10.06
N HIS A 42 13.52 -27.27 -9.20
CA HIS A 42 12.19 -27.73 -9.58
C HIS A 42 11.36 -26.59 -10.18
N TRP A 43 11.41 -25.39 -9.58
CA TRP A 43 10.80 -24.19 -10.14
C TRP A 43 11.38 -23.86 -11.51
N PHE A 44 12.71 -23.87 -11.65
CA PHE A 44 13.40 -23.56 -12.89
C PHE A 44 13.02 -24.52 -14.02
N LYS A 45 12.92 -25.82 -13.74
CA LYS A 45 12.56 -26.83 -14.76
C LYS A 45 11.08 -26.82 -15.14
N ASN A 46 10.18 -26.64 -14.16
CA ASN A 46 8.75 -26.90 -14.37
C ASN A 46 7.90 -25.64 -14.54
N TYR A 47 8.37 -24.49 -14.04
CA TYR A 47 7.55 -23.26 -13.96
C TYR A 47 8.21 -22.02 -14.55
N TYR A 48 9.53 -21.99 -14.70
CA TYR A 48 10.22 -20.84 -15.31
C TYR A 48 9.81 -20.66 -16.77
N ARG A 49 9.36 -19.44 -17.11
CA ARG A 49 8.99 -19.04 -18.48
C ARG A 49 9.56 -17.69 -18.87
N GLY A 50 10.69 -17.29 -18.27
CA GLY A 50 11.33 -15.99 -18.53
C GLY A 50 11.69 -15.76 -19.99
N ASP A 51 12.17 -16.81 -20.66
CA ASP A 51 12.62 -16.70 -22.06
C ASP A 51 11.51 -16.89 -23.09
N GLN A 52 10.38 -17.47 -22.68
CA GLN A 52 9.25 -17.78 -23.57
C GLN A 52 8.19 -16.69 -23.60
N GLN A 53 8.13 -15.86 -22.56
CA GLN A 53 7.08 -14.87 -22.36
C GLN A 53 7.65 -13.50 -22.05
N LYS A 54 7.05 -12.47 -22.66
CA LYS A 54 7.37 -11.09 -22.32
C LYS A 54 6.94 -10.83 -20.87
N GLN A 55 7.86 -10.33 -20.05
CA GLN A 55 7.57 -9.94 -18.66
C GLN A 55 7.67 -8.42 -18.50
N LEU A 56 8.85 -7.87 -18.82
CA LEU A 56 9.10 -6.45 -18.79
C LEU A 56 8.82 -5.85 -20.18
N THR A 57 7.70 -5.15 -20.32
CA THR A 57 7.37 -4.41 -21.53
C THR A 57 7.08 -2.96 -21.23
N LEU A 58 7.37 -2.08 -22.20
CA LEU A 58 7.12 -0.64 -22.06
C LEU A 58 5.65 -0.36 -21.72
N ARG A 59 4.72 -1.12 -22.33
CA ARG A 59 3.28 -1.02 -22.02
C ARG A 59 2.96 -1.37 -20.56
N ALA A 60 3.60 -2.39 -19.99
CA ALA A 60 3.40 -2.78 -18.59
C ALA A 60 3.91 -1.70 -17.63
N VAL A 61 5.07 -1.12 -17.93
CA VAL A 61 5.66 -0.03 -17.14
C VAL A 61 4.81 1.25 -17.23
N LEU A 62 4.36 1.64 -18.42
CA LEU A 62 3.54 2.85 -18.59
C LEU A 62 2.15 2.70 -17.95
N MET A 63 1.49 1.55 -18.13
CA MET A 63 0.20 1.28 -17.47
C MET A 63 0.36 1.20 -15.96
N GLY A 64 1.39 0.53 -15.47
CA GLY A 64 1.69 0.43 -14.05
C GLY A 64 2.00 1.80 -13.44
N GLY A 65 2.82 2.61 -14.10
CA GLY A 65 3.19 3.96 -13.66
C GLY A 65 1.99 4.91 -13.63
N THR A 66 1.14 4.89 -14.65
CA THR A 66 -0.07 5.74 -14.69
C THR A 66 -1.08 5.34 -13.62
N LEU A 67 -1.40 4.04 -13.50
CA LEU A 67 -2.27 3.53 -12.43
C LEU A 67 -1.68 3.79 -11.05
N GLY A 68 -0.37 3.60 -10.89
CA GLY A 68 0.37 3.91 -9.67
C GLY A 68 0.31 5.38 -9.29
N MET A 69 0.38 6.30 -10.27
CA MET A 69 0.21 7.74 -10.04
C MET A 69 -1.18 8.07 -9.49
N PHE A 70 -2.25 7.53 -10.09
CA PHE A 70 -3.61 7.71 -9.57
C PHE A 70 -3.80 7.11 -8.18
N MET A 71 -3.25 5.91 -7.97
CA MET A 71 -3.32 5.22 -6.68
C MET A 71 -2.50 5.91 -5.59
N SER A 72 -1.39 6.56 -5.96
CA SER A 72 -0.58 7.40 -5.08
C SER A 72 -1.40 8.58 -4.52
N ILE A 73 -2.18 9.26 -5.36
CA ILE A 73 -3.06 10.36 -4.92
C ILE A 73 -4.10 9.83 -3.92
N SER A 74 -4.72 8.68 -4.23
CA SER A 74 -5.68 8.04 -3.33
C SER A 74 -5.02 7.68 -2.00
N ASN A 75 -3.87 6.99 -2.02
CA ASN A 75 -3.14 6.59 -0.83
C ASN A 75 -2.64 7.77 0.00
N LEU A 76 -2.27 8.90 -0.62
CA LEU A 76 -1.93 10.11 0.11
C LEU A 76 -3.12 10.60 0.94
N TYR A 77 -4.30 10.68 0.33
CA TYR A 77 -5.53 11.06 1.02
C TYR A 77 -5.89 10.07 2.14
N THR A 78 -5.88 8.75 1.89
CA THR A 78 -6.24 7.77 2.93
C THR A 78 -5.24 7.76 4.07
N THR A 79 -3.95 7.96 3.78
CA THR A 79 -2.91 8.04 4.80
C THR A 79 -3.07 9.28 5.66
N LEU A 80 -3.36 10.44 5.07
CA LEU A 80 -3.59 11.68 5.82
C LEU A 80 -4.91 11.66 6.60
N LYS A 81 -5.97 11.04 6.05
CA LYS A 81 -7.29 11.03 6.67
C LYS A 81 -7.46 9.94 7.74
N ILE A 82 -6.98 8.73 7.48
CA ILE A 82 -7.20 7.55 8.33
C ILE A 82 -5.92 7.13 9.07
N GLY A 83 -4.74 7.56 8.61
CA GLY A 83 -3.46 7.07 9.12
C GLY A 83 -3.08 5.69 8.58
N TRP A 84 -3.74 5.22 7.51
CA TRP A 84 -3.46 3.91 6.91
C TRP A 84 -3.53 3.95 5.36
N SER A 85 -2.84 3.00 4.72
CA SER A 85 -2.72 2.89 3.26
C SER A 85 -3.29 1.56 2.77
N PHE A 86 -3.88 1.57 1.57
CA PHE A 86 -4.50 0.38 0.98
C PHE A 86 -3.57 -0.29 -0.03
N GLY A 87 -3.71 -1.62 -0.14
CA GLY A 87 -2.95 -2.42 -1.11
C GLY A 87 -3.33 -2.06 -2.55
N VAL A 88 -2.34 -1.64 -3.34
CA VAL A 88 -2.52 -1.19 -4.75
C VAL A 88 -2.42 -2.35 -5.75
N THR A 89 -1.86 -3.47 -5.32
CA THR A 89 -1.54 -4.64 -6.11
C THR A 89 -2.80 -5.21 -6.80
N ILE A 90 -3.80 -5.69 -6.06
CA ILE A 90 -4.99 -6.33 -6.66
C ILE A 90 -5.83 -5.34 -7.48
N THR A 91 -6.02 -4.12 -6.97
CA THR A 91 -6.84 -3.08 -7.61
C THR A 91 -6.26 -2.64 -8.96
N SER A 92 -4.94 -2.47 -9.05
CA SER A 92 -4.26 -2.11 -10.31
C SER A 92 -4.40 -3.21 -11.37
N CYS A 93 -4.32 -4.49 -11.00
CA CYS A 93 -4.55 -5.60 -11.95
C CYS A 93 -5.94 -5.58 -12.55
N VAL A 94 -6.96 -5.41 -11.71
CA VAL A 94 -8.36 -5.39 -12.16
C VAL A 94 -8.59 -4.19 -13.06
N ILE A 95 -8.15 -2.99 -12.67
CA ILE A 95 -8.31 -1.79 -13.48
C ILE A 95 -7.57 -1.92 -14.81
N SER A 96 -6.33 -2.44 -14.81
CA SER A 96 -5.57 -2.64 -16.03
C SER A 96 -6.26 -3.60 -16.99
N PHE A 97 -6.77 -4.74 -16.49
CA PHE A 97 -7.51 -5.70 -17.30
C PHE A 97 -8.75 -5.05 -17.96
N VAL A 98 -9.46 -4.20 -17.21
CA VAL A 98 -10.64 -3.48 -17.68
C VAL A 98 -10.28 -2.45 -18.75
N VAL A 99 -9.25 -1.64 -18.48
CA VAL A 99 -8.78 -0.62 -19.42
C VAL A 99 -8.29 -1.27 -20.70
N TRP A 100 -7.56 -2.39 -20.62
CA TRP A 100 -7.11 -3.12 -21.81
C TRP A 100 -8.25 -3.74 -22.61
N ASN A 101 -9.27 -4.29 -21.95
CA ASN A 101 -10.47 -4.78 -22.64
C ASN A 101 -11.24 -3.64 -23.35
N ALA A 102 -11.34 -2.48 -22.70
CA ALA A 102 -11.97 -1.31 -23.30
C ALA A 102 -11.16 -0.80 -24.51
N ILE A 103 -9.84 -0.68 -24.37
CA ILE A 103 -8.93 -0.29 -25.46
C ILE A 103 -9.05 -1.28 -26.62
N ARG A 104 -9.11 -2.59 -26.37
CA ARG A 104 -9.27 -3.61 -27.43
C ARG A 104 -10.61 -3.50 -28.15
N THR A 105 -11.68 -3.15 -27.42
CA THR A 105 -13.01 -2.93 -28.01
C THR A 105 -12.99 -1.77 -29.01
N ILE A 106 -12.18 -0.75 -28.76
CA ILE A 106 -12.04 0.44 -29.61
C ILE A 106 -10.96 0.23 -30.70
N PHE A 107 -9.85 -0.42 -30.34
CA PHE A 107 -8.68 -0.66 -31.16
C PHE A 107 -8.41 -2.17 -31.28
N SER A 108 -8.99 -2.78 -32.31
CA SER A 108 -8.92 -4.23 -32.58
C SER A 108 -7.51 -4.78 -32.83
N ARG A 109 -6.51 -3.92 -33.00
CA ARG A 109 -5.11 -4.31 -33.29
C ARG A 109 -4.23 -4.48 -32.05
N VAL A 110 -4.73 -4.21 -30.84
CA VAL A 110 -3.89 -4.30 -29.64
C VAL A 110 -4.04 -5.65 -28.93
N THR A 111 -2.91 -6.28 -28.61
CA THR A 111 -2.87 -7.58 -27.93
C THR A 111 -3.08 -7.45 -26.43
N MET A 112 -3.69 -8.47 -25.81
CA MET A 112 -3.79 -8.58 -24.35
C MET A 112 -2.39 -8.57 -23.70
N MET A 113 -2.29 -8.02 -22.50
CA MET A 113 -1.12 -8.23 -21.65
C MET A 113 -1.13 -9.69 -21.19
N THR A 114 0.03 -10.37 -21.20
CA THR A 114 0.13 -11.71 -20.61
C THR A 114 0.00 -11.65 -19.08
N MET A 115 -0.22 -12.79 -18.44
CA MET A 115 -0.24 -12.87 -16.97
C MET A 115 1.06 -12.32 -16.34
N LEU A 116 2.20 -12.57 -16.96
CA LEU A 116 3.51 -12.10 -16.48
C LEU A 116 3.72 -10.60 -16.72
N GLU A 117 3.25 -10.05 -17.85
CA GLU A 117 3.26 -8.59 -18.06
C GLU A 117 2.37 -7.87 -17.05
N SER A 118 1.20 -8.43 -16.75
CA SER A 118 0.29 -7.88 -15.75
C SER A 118 0.86 -7.97 -14.33
N ASN A 119 1.64 -9.01 -14.01
CA ASN A 119 2.40 -9.09 -12.76
C ASN A 119 3.50 -8.01 -12.68
N CYS A 120 4.22 -7.74 -13.77
CA CYS A 120 5.20 -6.65 -13.84
C CYS A 120 4.53 -5.26 -13.71
N MET A 121 3.41 -5.06 -14.41
CA MET A 121 2.62 -3.85 -14.32
C MET A 121 2.12 -3.60 -12.89
N GLN A 122 1.65 -4.64 -12.21
CA GLN A 122 1.18 -4.58 -10.83
C GLN A 122 2.29 -4.19 -9.85
N SER A 123 3.48 -4.76 -10.05
CA SER A 123 4.66 -4.42 -9.26
C SER A 123 5.03 -2.95 -9.45
N THR A 124 4.96 -2.45 -10.69
CA THR A 124 5.21 -1.03 -11.00
C THR A 124 4.16 -0.12 -10.34
N ALA A 125 2.88 -0.47 -10.44
CA ALA A 125 1.79 0.31 -9.84
C ALA A 125 1.86 0.34 -8.31
N SER A 126 2.16 -0.80 -7.68
CA SER A 126 2.27 -0.91 -6.23
C SER A 126 3.50 -0.20 -5.68
N ALA A 127 4.65 -0.27 -6.36
CA ALA A 127 5.85 0.49 -5.98
C ALA A 127 5.58 2.00 -5.96
N ALA A 128 4.94 2.53 -7.01
CA ALA A 128 4.57 3.94 -7.08
C ALA A 128 3.51 4.33 -6.03
N GLY A 129 2.45 3.52 -5.89
CA GLY A 129 1.33 3.84 -5.00
C GLY A 129 1.63 3.71 -3.51
N MET A 130 2.49 2.78 -3.10
CA MET A 130 2.82 2.56 -1.68
C MET A 130 3.87 3.55 -1.15
N SER A 131 4.80 4.01 -2.01
CA SER A 131 5.89 4.92 -1.62
C SER A 131 5.36 6.25 -1.03
N THR A 132 4.24 6.74 -1.56
CA THR A 132 3.64 8.03 -1.18
C THR A 132 3.16 8.08 0.27
N GLY A 133 2.67 6.98 0.82
CA GLY A 133 2.15 6.94 2.19
C GLY A 133 3.24 7.17 3.23
N GLY A 134 4.27 6.30 3.25
CA GLY A 134 5.32 6.36 4.25
C GLY A 134 6.25 7.56 4.09
N THR A 135 6.80 7.74 2.88
CA THR A 135 7.88 8.71 2.63
C THR A 135 7.36 10.14 2.49
N LEU A 136 6.24 10.34 1.78
CA LEU A 136 5.73 11.68 1.50
C LEU A 136 4.71 12.12 2.56
N ALA A 137 3.67 11.33 2.82
CA ALA A 137 2.58 11.75 3.71
C ALA A 137 3.04 11.90 5.17
N THR A 138 3.74 10.91 5.71
CA THR A 138 4.11 10.91 7.14
C THR A 138 5.33 11.79 7.41
N ALA A 139 6.45 11.58 6.69
CA ALA A 139 7.68 12.32 6.98
C ALA A 139 7.58 13.79 6.56
N CYS A 140 7.14 14.08 5.33
CA CYS A 140 7.03 15.47 4.89
C CYS A 140 5.82 16.18 5.54
N GLY A 141 4.74 15.46 5.83
CA GLY A 141 3.59 15.99 6.57
C GLY A 141 3.96 16.38 8.01
N SER A 142 4.74 15.55 8.72
CA SER A 142 5.22 15.90 10.06
C SER A 142 6.18 17.10 10.04
N LEU A 143 7.09 17.18 9.05
CA LEU A 143 7.96 18.32 8.87
C LEU A 143 7.16 19.61 8.61
N LEU A 144 6.12 19.55 7.78
CA LEU A 144 5.23 20.68 7.52
C LEU A 144 4.51 21.15 8.80
N LEU A 145 4.08 20.22 9.66
CA LEU A 145 3.41 20.55 10.92
C LEU A 145 4.35 21.23 11.93
N ILE A 146 5.63 20.87 11.94
CA ILE A 146 6.63 21.46 12.86
C ILE A 146 7.12 22.81 12.34
N THR A 147 7.44 22.90 11.04
CA THR A 147 8.07 24.09 10.46
C THR A 147 7.06 25.12 9.97
N GLY A 148 5.83 24.71 9.66
CA GLY A 148 4.81 25.55 9.02
C GLY A 148 5.12 25.92 7.57
N VAL A 149 6.20 25.41 6.99
CA VAL A 149 6.67 25.78 5.64
C VAL A 149 6.54 24.60 4.68
N HIS A 150 5.92 24.86 3.53
CA HIS A 150 5.83 23.87 2.47
C HIS A 150 7.19 23.65 1.81
N GLN A 151 7.64 22.40 1.78
CA GLN A 151 8.89 22.06 1.10
C GLN A 151 8.71 22.16 -0.42
N PRO A 152 9.64 22.80 -1.12
CA PRO A 152 9.52 22.98 -2.55
C PRO A 152 9.64 21.64 -3.28
N TRP A 153 8.92 21.51 -4.40
CA TRP A 153 8.88 20.28 -5.19
C TRP A 153 10.27 19.83 -5.66
N TYR A 154 11.18 20.76 -5.96
CA TYR A 154 12.54 20.45 -6.38
C TYR A 154 13.42 19.81 -5.29
N VAL A 155 13.03 19.88 -4.01
CA VAL A 155 13.67 19.14 -2.91
C VAL A 155 12.99 17.78 -2.72
N LEU A 156 11.67 17.76 -2.77
CA LEU A 156 10.87 16.54 -2.56
C LEU A 156 11.03 15.53 -3.69
N THR A 157 11.08 15.96 -4.95
CA THR A 157 11.22 15.06 -6.11
C THR A 157 12.53 14.26 -6.06
N PRO A 158 13.73 14.86 -5.91
CA PRO A 158 14.95 14.07 -5.80
C PRO A 158 14.99 13.23 -4.51
N PHE A 159 14.42 13.71 -3.40
CA PHE A 159 14.31 12.91 -2.17
C PHE A 159 13.51 11.62 -2.40
N VAL A 160 12.32 11.73 -3.02
CA VAL A 160 11.48 10.56 -3.35
C VAL A 160 12.17 9.66 -4.37
N LEU A 161 12.86 10.24 -5.36
CA LEU A 161 13.60 9.47 -6.36
C LEU A 161 14.71 8.62 -5.74
N PHE A 162 15.58 9.21 -4.92
CA PHE A 162 16.69 8.48 -4.31
C PHE A 162 16.22 7.47 -3.26
N THR A 163 15.21 7.80 -2.45
CA THR A 163 14.63 6.85 -1.49
C THR A 163 13.93 5.68 -2.17
N ALA A 164 13.22 5.93 -3.28
CA ALA A 164 12.64 4.85 -4.10
C ALA A 164 13.72 3.98 -4.75
N ALA A 165 14.76 4.60 -5.32
CA ALA A 165 15.90 3.87 -5.90
C ALA A 165 16.61 3.01 -4.86
N LEU A 166 16.77 3.52 -3.63
CA LEU A 166 17.36 2.77 -2.52
C LEU A 166 16.54 1.51 -2.21
N GLY A 167 15.21 1.64 -2.19
CA GLY A 167 14.29 0.50 -2.06
C GLY A 167 14.45 -0.55 -3.16
N VAL A 168 14.65 -0.13 -4.41
CA VAL A 168 14.87 -1.05 -5.56
C VAL A 168 16.15 -1.87 -5.36
N PHE A 169 17.26 -1.26 -4.93
CA PHE A 169 18.51 -1.99 -4.71
C PHE A 169 18.47 -2.87 -3.46
N LEU A 170 17.78 -2.44 -2.40
CA LEU A 170 17.55 -3.28 -1.21
C LEU A 170 16.59 -4.46 -1.47
N ALA A 171 15.75 -4.40 -2.49
CA ALA A 171 14.88 -5.51 -2.85
C ALA A 171 15.66 -6.75 -3.33
N ILE A 172 16.85 -6.58 -3.90
CA ILE A 172 17.69 -7.69 -4.41
C ILE A 172 18.06 -8.69 -3.30
N PRO A 173 18.72 -8.28 -2.19
CA PRO A 173 19.11 -9.21 -1.12
C PRO A 173 17.90 -9.73 -0.36
N MET A 174 16.87 -8.89 -0.18
CA MET A 174 15.62 -9.30 0.46
C MET A 174 14.91 -10.39 -0.34
N LYS A 175 14.84 -10.28 -1.67
CA LYS A 175 14.28 -11.32 -2.54
C LYS A 175 15.03 -12.63 -2.36
N ARG A 176 16.36 -12.62 -2.38
CA ARG A 176 17.15 -13.84 -2.19
C ARG A 176 16.92 -14.48 -0.83
N GLN A 177 16.97 -13.69 0.24
CA GLN A 177 16.78 -14.19 1.60
C GLN A 177 15.36 -14.73 1.80
N MET A 178 14.34 -13.93 1.48
CA MET A 178 12.96 -14.25 1.83
C MET A 178 12.30 -15.23 0.88
N ILE A 179 12.65 -15.19 -0.42
CA ILE A 179 12.04 -16.05 -1.45
C ILE A 179 12.88 -17.30 -1.68
N ASN A 180 14.18 -17.19 -1.98
CA ASN A 180 14.97 -18.36 -2.37
C ASN A 180 15.37 -19.20 -1.14
N TYR A 181 15.88 -18.57 -0.08
CA TYR A 181 16.36 -19.28 1.11
C TYR A 181 15.24 -19.64 2.09
N GLU A 182 14.48 -18.65 2.55
CA GLU A 182 13.45 -18.86 3.58
C GLU A 182 12.11 -19.35 3.03
N GLN A 183 11.86 -19.15 1.73
CA GLN A 183 10.62 -19.57 1.04
C GLN A 183 9.36 -19.18 1.81
N LEU A 184 9.34 -17.95 2.31
CA LEU A 184 8.20 -17.45 3.07
C LEU A 184 6.97 -17.36 2.17
N ARG A 185 5.82 -17.78 2.70
CA ARG A 185 4.55 -17.56 2.03
C ARG A 185 4.19 -16.09 2.13
N PHE A 186 3.90 -15.45 0.99
CA PHE A 186 3.44 -14.07 0.90
C PHE A 186 1.92 -14.05 0.62
N PRO A 187 1.05 -13.94 1.65
CA PRO A 187 -0.40 -14.04 1.47
C PRO A 187 -0.94 -13.05 0.43
N THR A 188 -0.45 -11.81 0.45
CA THR A 188 -0.82 -10.78 -0.52
C THR A 188 -0.39 -11.11 -1.94
N GLY A 189 0.82 -11.67 -2.11
CA GLY A 189 1.33 -12.11 -3.41
C GLY A 189 0.55 -13.29 -3.97
N ILE A 190 0.18 -14.25 -3.12
CA ILE A 190 -0.65 -15.40 -3.49
C ILE A 190 -2.05 -14.92 -3.92
N ALA A 191 -2.67 -14.02 -3.15
CA ALA A 191 -3.97 -13.45 -3.50
C ALA A 191 -3.93 -12.67 -4.83
N ALA A 192 -2.85 -11.94 -5.09
CA ALA A 192 -2.63 -11.24 -6.35
C ALA A 192 -2.48 -12.22 -7.53
N ALA A 193 -1.71 -13.30 -7.37
CA ALA A 193 -1.53 -14.33 -8.37
C ALA A 193 -2.86 -15.05 -8.69
N GLU A 194 -3.65 -15.40 -7.67
CA GLU A 194 -4.95 -16.03 -7.84
C GLU A 194 -5.94 -15.08 -8.54
N THR A 195 -5.88 -13.77 -8.23
CA THR A 195 -6.68 -12.77 -8.95
C THR A 195 -6.28 -12.71 -10.42
N LEU A 196 -4.98 -12.61 -10.73
CA LEU A 196 -4.49 -12.63 -12.11
C LEU A 196 -4.95 -13.89 -12.84
N ARG A 197 -4.78 -15.07 -12.22
CA ARG A 197 -5.27 -16.33 -12.80
C ARG A 197 -6.77 -16.28 -13.07
N SER A 198 -7.56 -15.77 -12.12
CA SER A 198 -9.01 -15.66 -12.30
C SER A 198 -9.39 -14.73 -13.46
N LEU A 199 -8.64 -13.64 -13.69
CA LEU A 199 -8.89 -12.69 -14.79
C LEU A 199 -8.52 -13.28 -16.16
N TYR A 200 -7.48 -14.11 -16.21
CA TYR A 200 -6.96 -14.72 -17.45
C TYR A 200 -7.46 -16.15 -17.71
N SER A 201 -8.17 -16.76 -16.76
CA SER A 201 -8.76 -18.09 -16.91
C SER A 201 -10.01 -18.06 -17.79
N HIS A 202 -10.11 -19.01 -18.71
CA HIS A 202 -11.24 -19.14 -19.62
C HIS A 202 -12.37 -19.91 -18.92
N GLY A 203 -13.41 -19.20 -18.46
CA GLY A 203 -14.57 -19.83 -17.82
C GLY A 203 -15.70 -18.85 -17.50
N LYS A 204 -16.95 -19.35 -17.50
CA LYS A 204 -18.13 -18.55 -17.11
C LYS A 204 -18.02 -18.00 -15.68
N GLU A 205 -17.36 -18.74 -14.79
CA GLU A 205 -17.16 -18.35 -13.39
C GLU A 205 -16.13 -17.23 -13.23
N ALA A 206 -15.04 -17.28 -14.01
CA ALA A 206 -14.02 -16.25 -14.09
C ALA A 206 -14.60 -14.92 -14.58
N LEU A 207 -15.41 -14.95 -15.65
CA LEU A 207 -16.13 -13.78 -16.14
C LEU A 207 -17.06 -13.20 -15.08
N ARG A 208 -17.80 -14.04 -14.35
CA ARG A 208 -18.71 -13.56 -13.30
C ARG A 208 -17.96 -12.85 -12.16
N LYS A 209 -16.79 -13.36 -11.77
CA LYS A 209 -15.91 -12.73 -10.77
C LYS A 209 -15.31 -11.41 -11.29
N ALA A 210 -14.89 -11.36 -12.55
CA ALA A 210 -14.39 -10.13 -13.17
C ALA A 210 -15.49 -9.06 -13.27
N TYR A 211 -16.71 -9.43 -13.68
CA TYR A 211 -17.85 -8.52 -13.74
C TYR A 211 -18.30 -8.05 -12.36
N SER A 212 -18.23 -8.87 -11.31
CA SER A 212 -18.57 -8.43 -9.96
C SER A 212 -17.54 -7.44 -9.40
N LEU A 213 -16.25 -7.66 -9.65
CA LEU A 213 -15.17 -6.71 -9.33
C LEU A 213 -15.36 -5.37 -10.05
N LEU A 214 -15.71 -5.43 -11.34
CA LEU A 214 -16.05 -4.26 -12.15
C LEU A 214 -17.26 -3.50 -11.62
N ALA A 215 -18.35 -4.21 -11.32
CA ALA A 215 -19.55 -3.61 -10.77
C ALA A 215 -19.29 -2.96 -9.41
N ALA A 216 -18.52 -3.62 -8.53
CA ALA A 216 -18.11 -3.06 -7.24
C ALA A 216 -17.27 -1.80 -7.41
N LEU A 217 -16.34 -1.78 -8.38
CA LEU A 217 -15.54 -0.60 -8.68
C LEU A 217 -16.40 0.55 -9.21
N GLY A 218 -17.36 0.27 -10.08
CA GLY A 218 -18.32 1.25 -10.59
C GLY A 218 -19.21 1.83 -9.49
N VAL A 219 -19.77 0.98 -8.63
CA VAL A 219 -20.57 1.42 -7.47
C VAL A 219 -19.73 2.25 -6.51
N GLY A 220 -18.50 1.83 -6.22
CA GLY A 220 -17.57 2.59 -5.37
C GLY A 220 -17.24 3.97 -5.95
N ALA A 221 -17.01 4.06 -7.26
CA ALA A 221 -16.77 5.32 -7.96
C ALA A 221 -17.99 6.24 -7.90
N ILE A 222 -19.20 5.71 -8.10
CA ILE A 222 -20.45 6.48 -7.99
C ILE A 222 -20.62 7.02 -6.57
N ILE A 223 -20.46 6.18 -5.54
CA ILE A 223 -20.58 6.63 -4.15
C ILE A 223 -19.51 7.67 -3.80
N GLY A 224 -18.27 7.48 -4.27
CA GLY A 224 -17.20 8.44 -4.11
C GLY A 224 -17.52 9.80 -4.75
N LEU A 225 -18.04 9.79 -5.98
CA LEU A 225 -18.50 11.00 -6.67
C LEU A 225 -19.66 11.67 -5.93
N LEU A 226 -20.66 10.91 -5.48
CA LEU A 226 -21.79 11.43 -4.70
C LEU A 226 -21.35 12.07 -3.38
N ARG A 227 -20.35 11.48 -2.71
CA ARG A 227 -19.80 12.03 -1.46
C ARG A 227 -18.92 13.26 -1.70
N GLY A 228 -18.13 13.26 -2.76
CA GLY A 228 -17.28 14.39 -3.17
C GLY A 228 -18.03 15.53 -3.87
N TYR A 229 -19.28 15.28 -4.28
CA TYR A 229 -20.11 16.24 -5.01
C TYR A 229 -20.30 17.56 -4.26
N GLY A 230 -20.46 17.52 -2.94
CA GLY A 230 -20.61 18.73 -2.12
C GLY A 230 -19.39 19.67 -2.23
N GLN A 231 -18.19 19.11 -2.11
CA GLN A 231 -16.94 19.86 -2.26
C GLN A 231 -16.74 20.33 -3.71
N LEU A 232 -17.13 19.51 -4.70
CA LEU A 232 -17.05 19.88 -6.12
C LEU A 232 -17.97 21.07 -6.45
N VAL A 233 -19.17 21.11 -5.87
CA VAL A 233 -20.13 22.22 -5.99
C VAL A 233 -19.57 23.48 -5.34
N ASP A 234 -18.96 23.36 -4.17
CA ASP A 234 -18.38 24.51 -3.47
C ASP A 234 -17.20 25.11 -4.27
N VAL A 235 -16.33 24.28 -4.87
CA VAL A 235 -15.26 24.72 -5.79
C VAL A 235 -15.82 25.36 -7.07
N LEU A 236 -16.88 24.79 -7.66
CA LEU A 236 -17.53 25.36 -8.86
C LEU A 236 -18.22 26.71 -8.57
N LYS A 237 -18.76 26.87 -7.36
CA LYS A 237 -19.31 28.15 -6.88
C LYS A 237 -18.23 29.20 -6.68
N GLU A 238 -17.09 28.82 -6.10
CA GLU A 238 -15.92 29.70 -5.99
C GLU A 238 -15.35 30.08 -7.38
N ALA A 239 -15.45 29.19 -8.36
CA ALA A 239 -15.09 29.45 -9.76
C ALA A 239 -16.14 30.25 -10.55
N GLY A 240 -17.23 30.73 -9.92
CA GLY A 240 -18.25 31.59 -10.54
C GLY A 240 -19.32 30.87 -11.37
N HIS A 241 -19.32 29.54 -11.41
CA HIS A 241 -20.35 28.75 -12.10
C HIS A 241 -21.44 28.30 -11.14
N ASN A 242 -22.43 29.16 -10.90
CA ASN A 242 -23.55 28.85 -10.03
C ASN A 242 -24.64 28.06 -10.78
N ILE A 243 -24.60 26.73 -10.71
CA ILE A 243 -25.57 25.86 -11.39
C ILE A 243 -26.65 25.43 -10.38
N GLY A 244 -27.79 26.12 -10.38
CA GLY A 244 -28.86 25.95 -9.38
C GLY A 244 -29.49 24.55 -9.31
N TRP A 245 -29.37 23.70 -10.34
CA TRP A 245 -29.81 22.31 -10.25
C TRP A 245 -28.93 21.48 -9.30
N LEU A 246 -27.64 21.80 -9.20
CA LEU A 246 -26.71 21.05 -8.34
C LEU A 246 -27.05 21.21 -6.85
N ASP A 247 -27.59 22.36 -6.44
CA ASP A 247 -28.02 22.61 -5.06
C ASP A 247 -29.26 21.80 -4.65
N ASN A 248 -30.14 21.48 -5.60
CA ASN A 248 -31.29 20.61 -5.33
C ASN A 248 -30.88 19.14 -5.20
N LEU A 249 -29.88 18.68 -5.95
CA LEU A 249 -29.31 17.35 -5.79
C LEU A 249 -28.54 17.19 -4.47
N ARG A 250 -27.88 18.25 -3.99
CA ARG A 250 -27.24 18.28 -2.66
C ARG A 250 -28.23 17.93 -1.56
N LYS A 251 -29.48 18.39 -1.60
CA LYS A 251 -30.48 18.08 -0.56
C LYS A 251 -30.95 16.63 -0.56
N VAL A 252 -30.87 15.94 -1.71
CA VAL A 252 -31.37 14.56 -1.87
C VAL A 252 -30.27 13.52 -1.62
N PHE A 253 -29.02 13.82 -1.98
CA PHE A 253 -27.91 12.85 -1.97
C PHE A 253 -26.79 13.14 -0.96
N PHE A 254 -26.97 14.10 -0.04
CA PHE A 254 -25.95 14.41 0.97
C PHE A 254 -25.78 13.26 1.98
N ILE A 255 -24.65 12.57 1.88
CA ILE A 255 -24.19 11.63 2.91
C ILE A 255 -23.30 12.42 3.89
N PRO A 256 -23.67 12.52 5.19
CA PRO A 256 -22.86 13.23 6.17
C PRO A 256 -21.42 12.69 6.24
N GLU A 257 -20.42 13.58 6.33
CA GLU A 257 -19.03 13.15 6.53
C GLU A 257 -18.85 12.42 7.86
N GLY A 258 -19.56 12.85 8.90
CA GLY A 258 -19.66 12.17 10.18
C GLY A 258 -20.83 12.74 10.99
N VAL A 259 -21.57 11.86 11.66
CA VAL A 259 -22.61 12.23 12.61
C VAL A 259 -21.98 12.16 13.99
N ALA A 260 -21.77 13.32 14.62
CA ALA A 260 -21.31 13.37 15.99
C ALA A 260 -22.36 12.71 16.90
N PHE A 261 -21.90 11.88 17.83
CA PHE A 261 -22.80 11.32 18.82
C PHE A 261 -23.28 12.44 19.75
N SER A 262 -24.58 12.46 20.09
CA SER A 262 -25.18 13.44 20.99
C SER A 262 -25.99 12.73 22.10
N GLY A 263 -26.15 13.38 23.25
CA GLY A 263 -26.93 12.85 24.37
C GLY A 263 -26.16 11.79 25.18
N TRP A 264 -26.82 10.69 25.56
CA TRP A 264 -26.23 9.64 26.43
C TRP A 264 -24.98 8.98 25.82
N LEU A 265 -24.84 8.97 24.50
CA LEU A 265 -23.66 8.39 23.85
C LEU A 265 -22.36 9.21 24.07
N VAL A 266 -22.45 10.42 24.63
CA VAL A 266 -21.28 11.22 25.00
C VAL A 266 -21.08 11.14 26.52
N PRO A 267 -19.94 10.63 27.01
CA PRO A 267 -19.70 10.43 28.44
C PRO A 267 -19.48 11.74 29.22
N LEU A 268 -19.21 12.87 28.54
CA LEU A 268 -18.97 14.17 29.16
C LEU A 268 -20.03 15.19 28.74
N GLN A 269 -20.67 15.84 29.72
CA GLN A 269 -21.61 16.92 29.47
C GLN A 269 -20.87 18.21 29.08
N LYS A 270 -21.43 18.96 28.12
CA LYS A 270 -20.86 20.21 27.58
C LYS A 270 -19.46 20.09 26.96
N VAL A 271 -19.01 18.87 26.67
CA VAL A 271 -17.72 18.60 26.01
C VAL A 271 -17.97 17.80 24.74
N GLN A 272 -17.48 18.29 23.61
CA GLN A 272 -17.44 17.54 22.37
C GLN A 272 -16.11 16.80 22.26
N LEU A 273 -16.19 15.47 22.29
CA LEU A 273 -15.04 14.59 22.09
C LEU A 273 -14.71 14.52 20.61
N SER A 274 -13.58 15.13 20.22
CA SER A 274 -13.07 15.07 18.86
C SER A 274 -12.76 13.61 18.50
N GLY A 275 -13.30 13.14 17.37
CA GLY A 275 -13.13 11.77 16.88
C GLY A 275 -14.19 10.75 17.31
N LEU A 276 -15.08 11.10 18.25
CA LEU A 276 -16.22 10.27 18.61
C LEU A 276 -17.43 10.59 17.71
N SER A 277 -17.45 9.99 16.53
CA SER A 277 -18.51 10.19 15.53
C SER A 277 -18.78 8.93 14.71
N PHE A 278 -20.00 8.79 14.22
CA PHE A 278 -20.35 7.80 13.22
C PHE A 278 -20.08 8.35 11.81
N GLU A 279 -19.01 7.88 11.18
CA GLU A 279 -18.69 8.21 9.78
C GLU A 279 -19.11 7.05 8.85
N PRO A 280 -20.18 7.19 8.05
CA PRO A 280 -20.63 6.17 7.10
C PRO A 280 -19.74 6.16 5.85
N SER A 281 -18.46 5.82 6.03
CA SER A 281 -17.47 5.79 4.96
C SER A 281 -17.39 4.41 4.33
N VAL A 282 -17.76 4.31 3.04
CA VAL A 282 -17.61 3.06 2.26
C VAL A 282 -16.16 2.60 2.22
N MET A 283 -15.20 3.53 2.26
CA MET A 283 -13.78 3.22 2.38
C MET A 283 -13.45 2.49 3.69
N LEU A 284 -14.01 2.93 4.83
CA LEU A 284 -13.81 2.26 6.12
C LEU A 284 -14.53 0.91 6.20
N ILE A 285 -15.71 0.79 5.55
CA ILE A 285 -16.41 -0.49 5.42
C ILE A 285 -15.54 -1.47 4.62
N GLY A 286 -15.01 -1.05 3.48
CA GLY A 286 -14.10 -1.85 2.67
C GLY A 286 -12.82 -2.23 3.43
N ALA A 287 -12.23 -1.29 4.17
CA ALA A 287 -11.09 -1.55 5.04
C ALA A 287 -11.39 -2.65 6.08
N GLY A 288 -12.54 -2.53 6.75
CA GLY A 288 -12.99 -3.50 7.76
C GLY A 288 -13.24 -4.89 7.20
N MET A 289 -13.71 -5.00 5.95
CA MET A 289 -13.87 -6.28 5.25
C MET A 289 -12.52 -6.95 4.97
N ILE A 290 -11.46 -6.17 4.71
CA ILE A 290 -10.10 -6.68 4.44
C ILE A 290 -9.39 -7.08 5.73
N THR A 291 -9.46 -6.26 6.79
CA THR A 291 -8.82 -6.55 8.09
C THR A 291 -9.47 -7.70 8.84
N GLY A 292 -10.74 -7.95 8.56
CA GLY A 292 -11.55 -8.94 9.24
C GLY A 292 -12.09 -8.46 10.59
N LEU A 293 -13.11 -9.17 11.05
CA LEU A 293 -13.89 -8.76 12.22
C LEU A 293 -13.07 -8.70 13.51
N ARG A 294 -12.09 -9.60 13.69
CA ARG A 294 -11.30 -9.68 14.92
C ARG A 294 -10.46 -8.42 15.16
N VAL A 295 -9.78 -7.94 14.12
CA VAL A 295 -8.97 -6.72 14.19
C VAL A 295 -9.86 -5.50 14.38
N SER A 296 -10.96 -5.42 13.62
CA SER A 296 -11.92 -4.32 13.73
C SER A 296 -12.57 -4.23 15.11
N LEU A 297 -12.93 -5.38 15.72
CA LEU A 297 -13.44 -5.41 17.09
C LEU A 297 -12.38 -5.01 18.12
N SER A 298 -11.12 -5.40 17.93
CA SER A 298 -10.03 -4.97 18.81
C SER A 298 -9.82 -3.46 18.74
N MET A 299 -9.84 -2.86 17.54
CA MET A 299 -9.76 -1.41 17.37
C MET A 299 -10.97 -0.69 17.98
N LEU A 300 -12.18 -1.25 17.82
CA LEU A 300 -13.40 -0.72 18.43
C LEU A 300 -13.32 -0.75 19.96
N LEU A 301 -12.86 -1.86 20.55
CA LEU A 301 -12.66 -1.99 21.98
C LEU A 301 -11.62 -0.99 22.50
N GLY A 302 -10.49 -0.82 21.81
CA GLY A 302 -9.48 0.17 22.17
C GLY A 302 -10.02 1.61 22.13
N SER A 303 -10.81 1.93 21.09
CA SER A 303 -11.50 3.21 20.98
C SER A 303 -12.51 3.40 22.12
N ALA A 304 -13.31 2.38 22.43
CA ALA A 304 -14.28 2.44 23.51
C ALA A 304 -13.62 2.66 24.88
N VAL A 305 -12.52 1.96 25.17
CA VAL A 305 -11.75 2.17 26.41
C VAL A 305 -11.20 3.60 26.48
N LEU A 306 -10.66 4.12 25.38
CA LEU A 306 -10.15 5.49 25.34
C LEU A 306 -11.25 6.53 25.61
N TYR A 307 -12.37 6.45 24.90
CA TYR A 307 -13.41 7.49 24.96
C TYR A 307 -14.32 7.37 26.19
N TYR A 308 -14.64 6.16 26.66
CA TYR A 308 -15.61 5.96 27.75
C TYR A 308 -14.96 5.74 29.12
N ILE A 309 -13.70 5.30 29.19
CA ILE A 309 -13.03 5.03 30.47
C ILE A 309 -11.92 6.05 30.71
N VAL A 310 -10.95 6.12 29.81
CA VAL A 310 -9.73 6.92 30.01
C VAL A 310 -9.99 8.42 29.92
N ALA A 311 -10.66 8.88 28.86
CA ALA A 311 -10.89 10.30 28.64
C ALA A 311 -11.72 10.97 29.76
N PRO A 312 -12.82 10.38 30.27
CA PRO A 312 -13.58 10.98 31.36
C PRO A 312 -12.79 11.01 32.68
N GLN A 313 -12.02 9.95 32.99
CA GLN A 313 -11.20 9.89 34.20
C GLN A 313 -10.09 10.93 34.19
N LEU A 314 -9.36 11.04 33.08
CA LEU A 314 -8.30 12.04 32.92
C LEU A 314 -8.86 13.46 32.94
N TYR A 315 -10.00 13.70 32.29
CA TYR A 315 -10.64 15.01 32.31
C TYR A 315 -11.11 15.41 33.72
N ALA A 316 -11.65 14.47 34.49
CA ALA A 316 -11.99 14.71 35.90
C ALA A 316 -10.74 15.02 36.75
N TYR A 317 -9.63 14.36 36.48
CA TYR A 317 -8.34 14.61 37.15
C TYR A 317 -7.77 15.99 36.80
N ASP A 318 -7.85 16.38 35.52
CA ASP A 318 -7.44 17.71 35.05
C ASP A 318 -8.27 18.82 35.70
N LEU A 319 -9.59 18.61 35.85
CA LEU A 319 -10.48 19.55 36.55
C LEU A 319 -10.18 19.64 38.05
N ALA A 320 -9.90 18.51 38.70
CA ALA A 320 -9.63 18.46 40.15
C ALA A 320 -8.31 19.17 40.52
N ASN A 321 -7.33 19.18 39.62
CA ASN A 321 -6.03 19.82 39.82
C ASN A 321 -5.90 21.17 39.10
N ALA A 322 -7.02 21.71 38.59
CA ALA A 322 -7.05 23.01 37.94
C ALA A 322 -6.60 24.10 38.93
N GLY A 323 -5.51 24.79 38.61
CA GLY A 323 -4.96 25.88 39.44
C GLY A 323 -3.85 25.46 40.42
N VAL A 324 -3.47 24.18 40.46
CA VAL A 324 -2.28 23.75 41.21
C VAL A 324 -1.02 24.21 40.48
N ALA A 325 -0.11 24.90 41.18
CA ALA A 325 1.13 25.39 40.61
C ALA A 325 1.99 24.23 40.07
N GLY A 326 2.33 24.27 38.78
CA GLY A 326 3.14 23.26 38.11
C GLY A 326 2.39 22.05 37.54
N PHE A 327 1.06 21.98 37.69
CA PHE A 327 0.27 20.92 37.06
C PHE A 327 0.10 21.18 35.56
N VAL A 328 0.48 20.20 34.73
CA VAL A 328 0.28 20.24 33.28
C VAL A 328 -0.96 19.39 32.95
N PRO A 329 -2.04 19.98 32.40
CA PRO A 329 -3.25 19.23 32.09
C PRO A 329 -3.01 18.22 30.98
N SER A 330 -3.67 17.06 31.09
CA SER A 330 -3.63 15.98 30.12
C SER A 330 -4.26 16.37 28.79
N PHE A 331 -5.30 17.22 28.82
CA PHE A 331 -5.99 17.72 27.63
C PHE A 331 -5.96 19.25 27.50
N THR A 332 -5.67 19.74 26.30
CA THR A 332 -5.92 21.15 25.95
C THR A 332 -7.38 21.31 25.54
N THR A 333 -8.20 21.99 26.35
CA THR A 333 -9.58 22.33 25.99
C THR A 333 -9.60 23.61 25.14
N ARG A 334 -10.46 23.64 24.11
CA ARG A 334 -10.72 24.85 23.31
C ARG A 334 -12.22 25.09 23.27
N ALA A 335 -12.65 26.34 23.47
CA ALA A 335 -14.05 26.69 23.29
C ALA A 335 -14.42 26.62 21.80
N ILE A 336 -15.55 26.02 21.47
CA ILE A 336 -16.07 25.97 20.11
C ILE A 336 -16.84 27.27 19.86
N SER A 337 -16.31 28.12 18.97
CA SER A 337 -16.90 29.42 18.63
C SER A 337 -18.40 29.30 18.30
N GLY A 338 -19.24 30.04 19.02
CA GLY A 338 -20.70 30.05 18.84
C GLY A 338 -21.47 28.99 19.64
N THR A 339 -20.81 28.23 20.53
CA THR A 339 -21.48 27.28 21.44
C THR A 339 -20.86 27.30 22.85
N ASP A 340 -21.60 26.86 23.86
CA ASP A 340 -21.08 26.63 25.23
C ASP A 340 -20.27 25.33 25.37
N LEU A 341 -19.88 24.71 24.24
CA LEU A 341 -19.20 23.42 24.21
C LEU A 341 -17.68 23.58 24.17
N LEU A 342 -16.99 22.73 24.95
CA LEU A 342 -15.53 22.60 24.92
C LEU A 342 -15.13 21.44 23.98
N SER A 343 -14.19 21.66 23.07
CA SER A 343 -13.58 20.58 22.28
C SER A 343 -12.45 19.93 23.07
N LEU A 344 -12.51 18.62 23.24
CA LEU A 344 -11.48 17.80 23.87
C LEU A 344 -11.00 16.76 22.86
N ASN A 345 -9.69 16.54 22.73
CA ASN A 345 -9.11 15.58 21.78
C ASN A 345 -8.34 14.47 22.52
N PRO A 346 -9.01 13.34 22.85
CA PRO A 346 -8.37 12.20 23.51
C PRO A 346 -7.30 11.51 22.67
N MET A 347 -7.42 11.55 21.34
CA MET A 347 -6.51 10.86 20.43
C MET A 347 -5.07 11.38 20.57
N ARG A 348 -4.89 12.67 20.82
CA ARG A 348 -3.57 13.27 21.07
C ARG A 348 -2.85 12.65 22.26
N TRP A 349 -3.57 12.36 23.33
CA TRP A 349 -3.01 11.71 24.51
C TRP A 349 -2.73 10.22 24.24
N ALA A 350 -3.67 9.54 23.58
CA ALA A 350 -3.54 8.12 23.23
C ALA A 350 -2.34 7.83 22.31
N LEU A 351 -1.96 8.78 21.45
CA LEU A 351 -0.79 8.65 20.58
C LEU A 351 0.50 8.38 21.36
N TRP A 352 0.71 9.00 22.53
CA TRP A 352 1.92 8.78 23.33
C TRP A 352 2.08 7.33 23.77
N GLY A 353 1.02 6.75 24.36
CA GLY A 353 1.01 5.36 24.77
C GLY A 353 1.02 4.40 23.58
N GLY A 354 0.17 4.65 22.59
CA GLY A 354 0.03 3.80 21.40
C GLY A 354 1.31 3.73 20.57
N THR A 355 1.93 4.87 20.27
CA THR A 355 3.20 4.92 19.52
C THR A 355 4.33 4.26 20.30
N SER A 356 4.40 4.45 21.62
CA SER A 356 5.40 3.78 22.46
C SER A 356 5.24 2.26 22.38
N ILE A 357 4.03 1.74 22.58
CA ILE A 357 3.75 0.30 22.50
C ILE A 357 4.10 -0.25 21.10
N MET A 358 3.78 0.49 20.03
CA MET A 358 4.14 0.10 18.67
C MET A 358 5.66 0.00 18.49
N VAL A 359 6.41 1.03 18.90
CA VAL A 359 7.88 1.05 18.79
C VAL A 359 8.49 -0.08 19.62
N PHE A 360 8.08 -0.25 20.88
CA PHE A 360 8.56 -1.34 21.72
C PHE A 360 8.22 -2.71 21.14
N SER A 361 7.01 -2.90 20.59
CA SER A 361 6.61 -4.15 19.94
C SER A 361 7.48 -4.47 18.71
N SER A 362 7.75 -3.48 17.87
CA SER A 362 8.62 -3.63 16.69
C SER A 362 10.06 -3.96 17.09
N LEU A 363 10.64 -3.21 18.05
CA LEU A 363 11.99 -3.46 18.55
C LEU A 363 12.10 -4.83 19.22
N THR A 364 11.10 -5.23 20.00
CA THR A 364 11.05 -6.54 20.65
C THR A 364 10.95 -7.66 19.62
N SER A 365 10.16 -7.47 18.56
CA SER A 365 10.04 -8.44 17.46
C SER A 365 11.39 -8.63 16.75
N ILE A 366 12.11 -7.54 16.47
CA ILE A 366 13.46 -7.60 15.90
C ILE A 366 14.43 -8.29 16.86
N ALA A 367 14.38 -7.95 18.16
CA ALA A 367 15.23 -8.54 19.19
C ALA A 367 15.00 -10.06 19.30
N ILE A 368 13.76 -10.53 19.18
CA ILE A 368 13.44 -11.97 19.17
C ILE A 368 13.93 -12.63 17.87
N GLN A 369 13.83 -11.95 16.74
CA GLN A 369 14.23 -12.44 15.41
C GLN A 369 15.72 -12.19 15.08
N TRP A 370 16.55 -11.80 16.06
CA TRP A 370 17.94 -11.42 15.83
C TRP A 370 18.76 -12.47 15.08
N ARG A 371 18.44 -13.77 15.25
CA ARG A 371 19.09 -14.87 14.53
C ARG A 371 18.77 -14.86 13.04
N THR A 372 17.53 -14.55 12.67
CA THR A 372 17.09 -14.43 11.27
C THR A 372 17.74 -13.21 10.63
N VAL A 373 17.74 -12.07 11.33
CA VAL A 373 18.43 -10.85 10.89
C VAL A 373 19.93 -11.10 10.69
N ALA A 374 20.59 -11.78 11.63
CA ALA A 374 22.01 -12.13 11.52
C ALA A 374 22.30 -13.07 10.34
N ARG A 375 21.40 -14.01 10.03
CA ARG A 375 21.53 -14.86 8.84
C ARG A 375 21.37 -14.07 7.55
N ALA A 376 20.49 -13.07 7.51
CA ALA A 376 20.34 -12.18 6.36
C ALA A 376 21.62 -11.36 6.09
N PHE A 377 22.47 -11.12 7.08
CA PHE A 377 23.79 -10.49 6.85
C PHE A 377 24.89 -11.48 6.47
N ASN A 378 24.67 -12.80 6.62
CA ASN A 378 25.59 -13.84 6.15
C ASN A 378 25.52 -14.10 4.63
N ILE A 379 24.78 -13.26 3.87
CA ILE A 379 24.72 -13.25 2.39
C ILE A 379 26.12 -13.15 1.74
N PHE A 380 27.15 -12.72 2.48
CA PHE A 380 28.53 -12.65 1.99
C PHE A 380 29.32 -13.97 2.07
N LYS A 381 28.74 -15.06 2.57
CA LYS A 381 29.42 -16.36 2.59
C LYS A 381 29.37 -16.99 1.21
N LYS A 382 30.55 -17.18 0.57
CA LYS A 382 30.70 -17.86 -0.72
C LYS A 382 30.09 -19.27 -0.65
N THR A 383 29.03 -19.52 -1.41
CA THR A 383 28.55 -20.87 -1.70
C THR A 383 29.36 -21.46 -2.85
N GLU A 384 29.70 -22.76 -2.77
CA GLU A 384 30.38 -23.49 -3.84
C GLU A 384 29.56 -23.51 -5.12
N LYS A 385 30.24 -23.41 -6.26
CA LYS A 385 29.62 -23.36 -7.59
C LYS A 385 29.36 -24.78 -8.10
N THR A 386 28.10 -25.08 -8.40
CA THR A 386 27.65 -26.28 -9.13
C THR A 386 27.16 -25.83 -10.51
N GLU A 387 27.35 -26.60 -11.58
CA GLU A 387 26.92 -26.25 -12.95
C GLU A 387 25.42 -25.89 -13.05
N GLN A 388 24.57 -26.57 -12.28
CA GLN A 388 23.13 -26.27 -12.19
C GLN A 388 22.83 -24.99 -11.39
N GLY A 389 23.70 -24.67 -10.42
CA GLY A 389 23.67 -23.40 -9.69
C GLY A 389 24.08 -22.22 -10.57
N ASP A 390 24.96 -22.43 -11.56
CA ASP A 390 25.37 -21.38 -12.51
C ASP A 390 24.22 -20.97 -13.46
N ALA A 391 23.37 -21.91 -13.88
CA ALA A 391 22.17 -21.58 -14.67
C ALA A 391 21.14 -20.76 -13.87
N LEU A 392 20.97 -21.08 -12.59
CA LEU A 392 20.12 -20.31 -11.68
C LEU A 392 20.73 -18.93 -11.36
N ALA A 393 22.05 -18.87 -11.13
CA ALA A 393 22.78 -17.64 -10.88
C ALA A 393 22.77 -16.69 -12.09
N ALA A 394 22.67 -17.20 -13.32
CA ALA A 394 22.57 -16.40 -14.53
C ALA A 394 21.24 -15.62 -14.63
N ILE A 395 20.18 -16.08 -13.96
CA ILE A 395 18.85 -15.44 -13.93
C ILE A 395 18.77 -14.43 -12.78
N GLU A 396 19.66 -14.55 -11.79
CA GLU A 396 19.70 -13.64 -10.66
C GLU A 396 20.47 -12.36 -10.93
N VAL A 397 20.02 -11.28 -10.30
CA VAL A 397 20.71 -9.98 -10.40
C VAL A 397 22.08 -10.09 -9.73
N PRO A 398 23.20 -9.76 -10.40
CA PRO A 398 24.53 -9.85 -9.82
C PRO A 398 24.70 -9.00 -8.56
N ASN A 399 25.53 -9.44 -7.61
CA ASN A 399 25.88 -8.63 -6.42
C ASN A 399 26.54 -7.30 -6.77
N THR A 400 27.18 -7.22 -7.94
CA THR A 400 27.79 -5.99 -8.44
C THR A 400 26.76 -4.91 -8.71
N TRP A 401 25.54 -5.26 -9.13
CA TRP A 401 24.44 -4.30 -9.32
C TRP A 401 23.97 -3.70 -7.99
N LEU A 402 23.97 -4.49 -6.92
CA LEU A 402 23.66 -3.98 -5.59
C LEU A 402 24.68 -2.93 -5.16
N ILE A 403 25.98 -3.23 -5.28
CA ILE A 403 27.04 -2.31 -4.86
C ILE A 403 27.06 -1.07 -5.76
N ALA A 404 26.97 -1.27 -7.07
CA ALA A 404 26.98 -0.19 -8.06
C ALA A 404 25.74 0.72 -7.96
N GLY A 405 24.61 0.20 -7.50
CA GLY A 405 23.40 0.98 -7.29
C GLY A 405 23.31 1.64 -5.91
N LEU A 406 23.63 0.90 -4.86
CA LEU A 406 23.47 1.36 -3.48
C LEU A 406 24.43 2.51 -3.16
N ILE A 407 25.69 2.45 -3.59
CA ILE A 407 26.67 3.49 -3.26
C ILE A 407 26.26 4.87 -3.85
N PRO A 408 26.01 5.02 -5.16
CA PRO A 408 25.61 6.31 -5.72
C PRO A 408 24.27 6.81 -5.18
N VAL A 409 23.31 5.90 -4.95
CA VAL A 409 21.99 6.26 -4.44
C VAL A 409 22.06 6.72 -2.99
N THR A 410 22.87 6.08 -2.14
CA THR A 410 23.11 6.54 -0.77
C THR A 410 23.78 7.90 -0.78
N ILE A 411 24.80 8.11 -1.62
CA ILE A 411 25.43 9.44 -1.77
C ILE A 411 24.41 10.49 -2.20
N GLY A 412 23.57 10.18 -3.20
CA GLY A 412 22.49 11.08 -3.65
C GLY A 412 21.46 11.37 -2.56
N THR A 413 21.10 10.36 -1.77
CA THR A 413 20.18 10.51 -0.63
C THR A 413 20.76 11.44 0.43
N VAL A 414 22.02 11.22 0.83
CA VAL A 414 22.73 12.06 1.81
C VAL A 414 22.90 13.49 1.30
N ALA A 415 23.20 13.66 0.00
CA ALA A 415 23.29 14.98 -0.61
C ALA A 415 21.96 15.75 -0.54
N VAL A 416 20.84 15.09 -0.82
CA VAL A 416 19.51 15.71 -0.69
C VAL A 416 19.16 16.00 0.77
N LEU A 417 19.49 15.12 1.71
CA LEU A 417 19.31 15.36 3.14
C LEU A 417 20.10 16.57 3.64
N TYR A 418 21.35 16.71 3.19
CA TYR A 418 22.21 17.83 3.54
C TYR A 418 21.76 19.15 2.90
N LEU A 419 21.54 19.16 1.59
CA LEU A 419 21.21 20.37 0.83
C LEU A 419 19.75 20.82 1.03
N GLY A 420 18.83 19.86 1.08
CA GLY A 420 17.39 20.12 1.13
C GLY A 420 16.81 20.22 2.54
N PHE A 421 17.32 19.41 3.48
CA PHE A 421 16.78 19.31 4.84
C PHE A 421 17.75 19.79 5.93
N GLN A 422 18.94 20.26 5.57
CA GLN A 422 20.01 20.68 6.50
C GLN A 422 20.37 19.61 7.55
N VAL A 423 20.21 18.33 7.19
CA VAL A 423 20.60 17.21 8.05
C VAL A 423 22.11 17.03 7.96
N SER A 424 22.77 16.87 9.11
CA SER A 424 24.22 16.62 9.13
C SER A 424 24.55 15.31 8.40
N ILE A 425 25.70 15.27 7.72
CA ILE A 425 26.14 14.10 6.94
C ILE A 425 26.19 12.83 7.80
N TRP A 426 26.60 12.94 9.06
CA TRP A 426 26.68 11.82 10.00
C TRP A 426 25.32 11.24 10.42
N LEU A 427 24.25 12.03 10.36
CA LEU A 427 22.88 11.55 10.62
C LEU A 427 22.22 10.98 9.37
N GLY A 428 22.73 11.33 8.18
CA GLY A 428 22.21 10.84 6.91
C GLY A 428 22.82 9.52 6.44
N LEU A 429 24.00 9.16 6.95
CA LEU A 429 24.75 7.94 6.64
C LEU A 429 24.41 6.85 7.67
#